data_AF-A0A7W7MCB4-F1
#
_entry.id   AF-A0A7W7MCB4-F1
#
_cell.length_a   1.000
_cell.length_b   1.000
_cell.length_c   1.000
_cell.angle_alpha   90.00
_cell.angle_beta   90.00
_cell.angle_gamma   90.00
#
_symmetry.space_group_name_H-M   'P 1'
#
loop_
_entity.id
_entity.type
_entity.pdbx_description
1 polymer ?
#
loop_
_entity_poly.entity_id
_entity_poly.type
_entity_poly.pdbx_seq_one_letter_code
_entity_poly.pdbx_strand_id
1 'polypeptide(L)' 'MEPDPLLTASDAEQERIARFRALPPRVRPDEMVELTETRSAQGRPAPALNEDEQALRYAAG' A
#
# COMPACT_ATOMS: atom_id res chain seq x y z
N MET A 1 -27.78 -23.58 6.11
CA MET A 1 -26.64 -23.21 5.25
C MET A 1 -25.42 -23.59 6.06
N GLU A 2 -24.95 -24.82 5.87
CA GLU A 2 -23.82 -25.35 6.65
C GLU A 2 -22.57 -24.52 6.32
N PRO A 3 -21.73 -24.15 7.29
CA PRO A 3 -20.46 -23.52 6.99
C PRO A 3 -19.57 -24.53 6.27
N ASP A 4 -19.23 -24.24 5.02
CA ASP A 4 -18.37 -25.08 4.19
C ASP A 4 -17.01 -25.25 4.90
N PRO A 5 -16.67 -26.45 5.43
CA PRO A 5 -15.63 -26.59 6.45
C PRO A 5 -14.21 -26.65 5.88
N LEU A 6 -14.00 -26.30 4.61
CA LEU A 6 -12.72 -26.46 3.94
C LEU A 6 -12.42 -25.25 3.04
N LEU A 7 -12.47 -24.03 3.58
CA LEU A 7 -11.63 -22.97 3.04
C LEU A 7 -10.19 -23.42 3.23
N THR A 8 -9.64 -24.04 2.20
CA THR A 8 -8.28 -24.55 2.23
C THR A 8 -7.32 -23.36 2.27
N ALA A 9 -6.08 -23.57 2.72
CA ALA A 9 -5.07 -22.51 2.68
C ALA A 9 -4.87 -21.94 1.27
N SER A 10 -5.13 -22.74 0.23
CA SER A 10 -5.14 -22.33 -1.17
C SER A 10 -6.27 -21.35 -1.49
N ASP A 11 -7.47 -21.58 -0.96
CA ASP A 11 -8.63 -20.70 -1.22
C ASP A 11 -8.44 -19.34 -0.54
N ALA A 12 -7.92 -19.33 0.69
CA ALA A 12 -7.57 -18.11 1.40
C ALA A 12 -6.46 -17.31 0.68
N GLU A 13 -5.49 -18.00 0.08
CA GLU A 13 -4.45 -17.38 -0.72
C GLU A 13 -5.01 -16.78 -2.03
N GLN A 14 -5.88 -17.51 -2.72
CA GLN A 14 -6.55 -17.03 -3.94
C GLN A 14 -7.41 -15.80 -3.67
N GLU A 15 -8.20 -15.79 -2.60
CA GLU A 15 -8.99 -14.61 -2.20
C GLU A 15 -8.11 -13.40 -1.89
N ARG A 16 -6.99 -13.62 -1.20
CA ARG A 16 -6.02 -12.56 -0.89
C ARG A 16 -5.41 -11.99 -2.17
N ILE A 17 -5.03 -12.84 -3.13
CA ILE A 17 -4.51 -12.40 -4.44
C ILE A 17 -5.60 -11.66 -5.22
N ALA A 18 -6.85 -12.13 -5.22
CA ALA A 18 -7.95 -11.45 -5.91
C ALA A 18 -8.21 -10.05 -5.32
N ARG A 19 -8.15 -9.92 -3.98
CA ARG A 19 -8.44 -8.66 -3.27
C ARG A 19 -7.29 -7.67 -3.32
N PHE A 20 -6.06 -8.14 -3.16
CA PHE A 20 -4.88 -7.28 -2.97
C PHE A 20 -3.86 -7.37 -4.12
N ARG A 21 -4.15 -8.17 -5.14
CA ARG A 21 -3.20 -8.61 -6.19
C ARG A 21 -2.04 -9.42 -5.61
N ALA A 22 -1.23 -10.00 -6.48
CA ALA A 22 -0.03 -10.70 -6.06
C ALA A 22 0.94 -9.70 -5.40
N LEU A 23 1.54 -10.11 -4.27
CA LEU A 23 2.60 -9.31 -3.65
C LEU A 23 3.76 -9.15 -4.65
N PRO A 24 4.37 -7.95 -4.72
CA PRO A 24 5.60 -7.77 -5.48
C PRO A 24 6.67 -8.78 -5.05
N PRO A 25 7.60 -9.17 -5.95
CA PRO A 25 8.72 -10.01 -5.60
C PRO A 25 9.51 -9.39 -4.44
N ARG A 26 9.97 -10.23 -3.51
CA ARG A 26 10.82 -9.79 -2.41
C ARG A 26 12.16 -9.34 -2.98
N VAL A 27 12.46 -8.05 -2.87
CA VAL A 27 13.77 -7.49 -3.23
C VAL A 27 14.78 -7.91 -2.18
N ARG A 28 15.87 -8.55 -2.59
CA ARG A 28 16.95 -8.91 -1.67
C ARG A 28 17.84 -7.69 -1.38
N PRO A 29 18.53 -7.64 -0.22
CA PRO A 29 19.41 -6.52 0.11
C PRO A 29 20.50 -6.28 -0.94
N ASP A 30 21.02 -7.35 -1.55
CA ASP A 30 21.99 -7.34 -2.64
C ASP A 30 21.42 -6.86 -3.99
N GLU A 31 20.10 -6.87 -4.15
CA GLU A 31 19.38 -6.35 -5.32
C GLU A 31 18.88 -4.92 -5.10
N MET A 32 19.10 -4.33 -3.92
CA MET A 32 18.73 -2.95 -3.66
C MET A 32 19.62 -2.01 -4.48
N VAL A 33 19.01 -1.28 -5.40
CA VAL A 33 19.68 -0.19 -6.13
C VAL A 33 19.90 1.01 -5.21
N GLU A 34 21.00 1.72 -5.39
CA GLU A 34 21.24 2.97 -4.68
C GLU A 34 20.15 4.00 -5.04
N LEU A 35 19.44 4.47 -4.02
CA LEU A 35 18.51 5.58 -4.14
C LEU A 35 19.30 6.85 -4.43
N THR A 36 19.37 7.22 -5.71
CA THR A 36 19.92 8.51 -6.12
C THR A 36 18.88 9.60 -5.84
N GLU A 37 19.28 10.68 -5.18
CA GLU A 37 18.42 11.85 -4.97
C GLU A 37 18.03 12.44 -6.33
N THR A 38 16.81 12.17 -6.78
CA THR A 38 16.24 12.89 -7.92
C THR A 38 15.93 14.30 -7.45
N ARG A 39 16.30 15.32 -8.24
CA ARG A 39 15.96 16.72 -7.95
C ARG A 39 14.51 16.83 -7.47
N SER A 40 14.31 17.42 -6.31
CA SER A 40 12.98 17.70 -5.76
C SER A 40 12.10 18.30 -6.85
N ALA A 41 10.93 17.72 -7.07
CA ALA A 41 9.94 18.27 -7.99
C ALA A 41 9.68 19.73 -7.58
N GLN A 42 10.18 20.67 -8.37
CA GLN A 42 9.85 22.08 -8.19
C GLN A 42 8.34 22.22 -8.40
N GLY A 43 7.65 22.68 -7.35
CA GLY A 43 6.21 22.92 -7.41
C GLY A 43 5.37 21.76 -6.92
N ARG A 44 5.50 21.41 -5.63
CA ARG A 44 4.36 20.79 -4.94
C ARG A 44 3.20 21.78 -5.08
N PRO A 45 2.08 21.40 -5.73
CA PRO A 45 0.93 22.28 -5.81
C PRO A 45 0.50 22.63 -4.38
N ALA A 46 0.10 23.88 -4.17
CA ALA A 46 -0.42 24.30 -2.88
C ALA A 46 -1.53 23.30 -2.48
N PRO A 47 -1.52 22.82 -1.23
CA PRO A 47 -2.57 21.92 -0.79
C PRO A 47 -3.92 22.63 -0.96
N ALA A 48 -4.88 21.92 -1.54
CA ALA A 48 -6.24 22.46 -1.72
C ALA A 48 -6.93 22.73 -0.37
N LEU A 49 -6.42 22.13 0.70
CA LEU A 49 -6.93 22.23 2.06
C LEU A 49 -5.97 23.03 2.92
N ASN A 50 -6.52 23.90 3.76
CA ASN A 50 -5.75 24.61 4.77
C ASN A 50 -5.28 23.65 5.89
N GLU A 51 -4.41 24.14 6.78
CA GLU A 51 -3.79 23.33 7.85
C GLU A 51 -4.83 22.70 8.79
N ASP A 52 -5.88 23.45 9.13
CA ASP A 52 -6.96 22.98 10.00
C ASP A 52 -7.79 21.88 9.33
N GLU A 53 -8.10 22.03 8.05
CA GLU A 53 -8.81 21.02 7.25
C GLU A 53 -7.99 19.74 7.06
N GLN A 54 -6.65 19.87 6.96
CA GLN A 54 -5.75 18.72 6.92
C GLN A 54 -5.71 18.02 8.29
N ALA A 55 -5.59 18.78 9.38
CA ALA A 55 -5.60 18.23 10.73
C ALA A 55 -6.90 17.47 11.00
N LEU A 56 -8.06 18.01 10.66
CA LEU A 56 -9.35 17.32 10.84
C LEU A 56 -9.45 16.00 10.05
N ARG A 57 -8.83 15.91 8.87
CA ARG A 57 -8.89 14.70 8.03
C ARG A 57 -7.88 13.63 8.42
N TYR A 58 -6.71 14.02 8.91
CA TYR A 58 -5.59 13.11 9.14
C TYR A 58 -5.19 12.96 10.62
N ALA A 59 -5.85 13.65 11.56
CA ALA A 59 -5.57 13.53 13.00
C ALA A 59 -6.03 12.19 13.62
N ALA A 60 -6.72 11.33 12.89
CA ALA A 60 -7.04 9.98 13.34
C ALA A 60 -6.07 8.97 12.72
N GLY A 61 -4.95 8.76 13.41
CA GLY A 61 -3.98 7.69 13.19
C GLY A 61 -3.47 7.18 14.52
#